data_AF-A0AB35UZ74-F1
#
_entry.id   AF-A0AB35UZ74-F1
#
_cell.length_a   1.000
_cell.length_b   1.000
_cell.length_c   1.000
_cell.angle_alpha   90.00
_cell.angle_beta   90.00
_cell.angle_gamma   90.00
#
_symmetry.space_group_name_H-M   'P 1'
#
loop_
_entity.id
_entity.type
_entity.pdbx_description
1 polymer ?
#
loop_
_entity_poly.entity_id
_entity_poly.type
_entity_poly.pdbx_seq_one_letter_code
_entity_poly.pdbx_strand_id
1 'polypeptide(L)'
;RALMSRGNIAIWFDPATQWYAPSKGKQGRNQTYSDAAIQCCLMIKSLFRLSLRMVTGFVQSLIKLCGLNWIAPDYTTLCRRQKHIDIVISYQKSSDGLHLLMDSTGMKFLGEGEWKRKKHGPEYRRQWRKLHIGIDAKTLQIRAVQLTTNNVSDSQVLGDLLNQIPQDEQINSVYTDGAYDTKQCRQVIADRQAHAVI
;
A
#
# COMPACT_ATOMS: atom_id res chain seq x y z
N ARG A 1 -12.59 -26.94 7.95
CA ARG A 1 -13.25 -25.93 7.07
C ARG A 1 -12.61 -24.55 7.14
N ALA A 2 -12.20 -24.04 8.31
CA ALA A 2 -11.61 -22.70 8.45
C ALA A 2 -10.43 -22.40 7.49
N LEU A 3 -9.50 -23.35 7.27
CA LEU A 3 -8.39 -23.17 6.31
C LEU A 3 -8.87 -23.09 4.85
N MET A 4 -9.89 -23.87 4.47
CA MET A 4 -10.50 -23.78 3.13
C MET A 4 -11.22 -22.45 2.93
N SER A 5 -11.97 -22.00 3.94
CA SER A 5 -12.64 -20.69 3.92
C SER A 5 -11.65 -19.53 3.83
N ARG A 6 -10.47 -19.65 4.47
CA ARG A 6 -9.38 -18.67 4.36
C ARG A 6 -8.76 -18.62 2.95
N GLY A 7 -8.72 -19.75 2.24
CA GLY A 7 -8.24 -19.83 0.87
C GLY A 7 -9.29 -19.51 -0.19
N ASN A 8 -10.57 -19.39 0.19
CA ASN A 8 -11.65 -19.09 -0.73
C ASN A 8 -11.69 -17.60 -1.04
N ILE A 9 -10.94 -17.18 -2.06
CA ILE A 9 -10.90 -15.79 -2.52
C ILE A 9 -11.78 -15.68 -3.75
N ALA A 10 -12.96 -15.09 -3.57
CA ALA A 10 -13.81 -14.69 -4.68
C ALA A 10 -13.38 -13.30 -5.16
N ILE A 11 -13.15 -13.17 -6.47
CA ILE A 11 -12.80 -11.91 -7.12
C ILE A 11 -13.97 -11.52 -8.01
N TRP A 12 -14.55 -10.36 -7.75
CA TRP A 12 -15.57 -9.75 -8.59
C TRP A 12 -15.13 -8.34 -8.97
N PHE A 13 -15.60 -7.90 -10.13
CA PHE A 13 -15.47 -6.52 -10.57
C PHE A 13 -16.83 -5.84 -10.43
N ASP A 14 -16.86 -4.66 -9.83
CA ASP A 14 -18.06 -3.81 -9.86
C ASP A 14 -18.22 -3.23 -11.27
N PRO A 15 -19.30 -3.55 -12.02
CA PRO A 15 -19.53 -3.04 -13.37
C PRO A 15 -19.56 -1.51 -13.49
N ALA A 16 -19.82 -0.80 -12.38
CA ALA A 16 -19.78 0.66 -12.33
C ALA A 16 -18.35 1.22 -12.28
N THR A 17 -17.33 0.38 -12.09
CA THR A 17 -15.93 0.81 -12.05
C THR A 17 -15.54 1.45 -13.37
N GLN A 18 -15.00 2.67 -13.29
CA GLN A 18 -14.42 3.33 -14.45
C GLN A 18 -13.10 2.63 -14.84
N TRP A 19 -13.19 1.63 -15.73
CA TRP A 19 -12.03 0.86 -16.19
C TRP A 19 -11.13 1.66 -17.15
N TYR A 20 -11.77 2.45 -18.02
CA TYR A 20 -11.09 3.29 -19.01
C TYR A 20 -10.94 4.72 -18.51
N ALA A 21 -9.77 5.32 -18.76
CA ALA A 21 -9.53 6.70 -18.35
C ALA A 21 -10.38 7.69 -19.18
N PRO A 22 -10.89 8.76 -18.57
CA PRO A 22 -11.65 9.77 -19.29
C PRO A 22 -10.72 10.55 -20.22
N SER A 23 -11.25 11.00 -21.36
CA SER A 23 -10.49 11.85 -22.29
C SER A 23 -10.14 13.17 -21.61
N LYS A 24 -8.84 13.50 -21.52
CA LYS A 24 -8.37 14.74 -20.89
C LYS A 24 -8.33 15.94 -21.83
N GLY A 25 -8.70 15.77 -23.10
CA GLY A 25 -8.74 16.85 -24.10
C GLY A 25 -7.40 17.54 -24.40
N LYS A 26 -6.26 16.98 -23.93
CA LYS A 26 -4.92 17.55 -24.12
C LYS A 26 -4.26 16.95 -25.37
N GLN A 27 -3.41 17.73 -26.04
CA GLN A 27 -2.54 17.22 -27.10
C GLN A 27 -1.55 16.20 -26.52
N GLY A 28 -1.54 14.98 -27.07
CA GLY A 28 -0.69 13.87 -26.65
C GLY A 28 -1.44 12.53 -26.63
N ARG A 29 -0.73 11.42 -26.38
CA ARG A 29 -1.36 10.10 -26.25
C ARG A 29 -2.15 10.04 -24.94
N ASN A 30 -3.48 10.01 -25.05
CA ASN A 30 -4.35 9.82 -23.89
C ASN A 30 -4.06 8.49 -23.19
N GLN A 31 -4.18 8.49 -21.87
CA GLN A 31 -4.19 7.24 -21.11
C GLN A 31 -5.45 6.45 -21.47
N THR A 32 -5.30 5.17 -21.82
CA THR A 32 -6.44 4.31 -22.14
C THR A 32 -7.13 3.78 -20.87
N TYR A 33 -6.34 3.48 -19.84
CA TYR A 33 -6.82 2.86 -18.60
C TYR A 33 -6.74 3.82 -17.42
N SER A 34 -7.74 3.72 -16.53
CA SER A 34 -7.78 4.44 -15.26
C SER A 34 -6.74 3.91 -14.28
N ASP A 35 -6.42 4.68 -13.23
CA ASP A 35 -5.56 4.20 -12.14
C ASP A 35 -6.20 3.02 -11.40
N ALA A 36 -7.53 3.01 -11.25
CA ALA A 36 -8.25 1.89 -10.65
C ALA A 36 -8.01 0.56 -11.39
N ALA A 37 -8.08 0.56 -12.73
CA ALA A 37 -7.81 -0.62 -13.54
C ALA A 37 -6.35 -1.11 -13.38
N ILE A 38 -5.39 -0.18 -13.39
CA ILE A 38 -3.97 -0.52 -13.23
C ILE A 38 -3.70 -1.06 -11.82
N GLN A 39 -4.19 -0.39 -10.78
CA GLN A 39 -4.04 -0.81 -9.39
C GLN A 39 -4.63 -2.20 -9.18
N CYS A 40 -5.84 -2.47 -9.68
CA CYS A 40 -6.48 -3.77 -9.63
C CYS A 40 -5.59 -4.87 -10.23
N CYS A 41 -5.05 -4.64 -11.43
CA CYS A 41 -4.13 -5.58 -12.08
C CYS A 41 -2.87 -5.82 -11.24
N LEU A 42 -2.26 -4.77 -10.68
CA LEU A 42 -1.03 -4.89 -9.88
C LEU A 42 -1.28 -5.56 -8.52
N MET A 43 -2.46 -5.37 -7.93
CA MET A 43 -2.88 -6.09 -6.72
C MET A 43 -3.02 -7.58 -6.99
N ILE A 44 -3.75 -7.96 -8.06
CA ILE A 44 -3.90 -9.36 -8.47
C ILE A 44 -2.52 -9.98 -8.76
N LYS A 45 -1.66 -9.26 -9.48
CA LYS A 45 -0.28 -9.69 -9.74
C LYS A 45 0.45 -10.01 -8.43
N SER A 46 0.31 -9.17 -7.42
CA SER A 46 1.03 -9.28 -6.15
C SER A 46 0.48 -10.40 -5.27
N LEU A 47 -0.86 -10.50 -5.17
CA LEU A 47 -1.56 -11.54 -4.42
C LEU A 47 -1.26 -12.95 -4.95
N PHE A 48 -1.31 -13.14 -6.26
CA PHE A 48 -1.08 -14.43 -6.91
C PHE A 48 0.37 -14.64 -7.37
N ARG A 49 1.27 -13.69 -7.07
CA ARG A 49 2.69 -13.73 -7.45
C ARG A 49 2.92 -13.97 -8.95
N LEU A 50 2.09 -13.35 -9.79
CA LEU A 50 2.13 -13.52 -11.24
C LEU A 50 3.18 -12.61 -11.89
N SER A 51 3.67 -13.01 -13.06
CA SER A 51 4.42 -12.10 -13.95
C SER A 51 3.49 -11.09 -14.62
N LEU A 52 4.04 -9.99 -15.16
CA LEU A 52 3.24 -8.97 -15.84
C LEU A 52 2.46 -9.50 -17.06
N ARG A 53 3.00 -10.48 -17.78
CA ARG A 53 2.29 -11.11 -18.91
C ARG A 53 1.18 -12.06 -18.43
N MET A 54 1.46 -12.81 -17.36
CA MET A 54 0.46 -13.73 -16.78
C MET A 54 -0.73 -12.96 -16.21
N VAL A 55 -0.49 -11.84 -15.52
CA VAL A 55 -1.60 -11.06 -14.94
C VAL A 55 -2.50 -10.45 -16.01
N THR A 56 -1.97 -10.01 -17.16
CA THR A 56 -2.80 -9.56 -18.29
C THR A 56 -3.78 -10.66 -18.71
N GLY A 57 -3.29 -11.89 -18.92
CA GLY A 57 -4.14 -13.03 -19.30
C GLY A 57 -5.12 -13.43 -18.20
N PHE A 58 -4.67 -13.46 -16.95
CA PHE A 58 -5.49 -13.84 -15.80
C PHE A 58 -6.62 -12.84 -15.55
N VAL A 59 -6.33 -11.54 -15.55
CA VAL A 59 -7.34 -10.48 -15.42
C VAL A 59 -8.32 -10.53 -16.60
N GLN A 60 -7.85 -10.72 -17.82
CA GLN A 60 -8.74 -10.85 -18.97
C GLN A 60 -9.71 -12.03 -18.83
N SER A 61 -9.25 -13.15 -18.26
CA SER A 61 -10.10 -14.31 -17.96
C SER A 61 -11.17 -13.96 -16.91
N LEU A 62 -10.77 -13.31 -15.81
CA LEU A 62 -11.70 -12.88 -14.77
C LEU A 62 -12.76 -11.91 -15.31
N ILE A 63 -12.38 -10.93 -16.14
CA ILE A 63 -13.30 -9.99 -16.77
C ILE A 63 -14.34 -10.73 -17.62
N LYS A 64 -13.92 -11.72 -18.41
CA LYS A 64 -14.82 -12.56 -19.22
C LYS A 64 -15.77 -13.38 -18.35
N LEU A 65 -15.27 -13.97 -17.26
CA LEU A 65 -16.09 -14.74 -16.32
C LEU A 65 -17.14 -13.86 -15.61
N CYS A 66 -16.83 -12.59 -15.37
CA CYS A 66 -17.78 -11.61 -14.84
C CYS A 66 -18.75 -11.03 -15.89
N GLY A 67 -18.68 -11.48 -17.15
CA GLY A 67 -19.58 -11.00 -18.23
C GLY A 67 -19.32 -9.56 -18.67
N LEU A 68 -18.13 -9.02 -18.40
CA LEU A 68 -17.77 -7.64 -18.71
C LEU A 68 -17.11 -7.53 -20.08
N ASN A 69 -17.33 -6.41 -20.77
CA ASN A 69 -16.77 -6.12 -22.09
C ASN A 69 -15.42 -5.38 -22.04
N TRP A 70 -14.75 -5.39 -20.89
CA TRP A 70 -13.48 -4.70 -20.70
C TRP A 70 -12.30 -5.48 -21.28
N ILE A 71 -11.23 -4.75 -21.58
CA ILE A 71 -9.95 -5.30 -22.03
C ILE A 71 -8.93 -5.11 -20.91
N ALA A 72 -8.18 -6.15 -20.58
CA ALA A 72 -7.11 -6.04 -19.59
C ALA A 72 -5.92 -5.22 -20.14
N PRO A 73 -5.29 -4.35 -19.32
CA PRO A 73 -4.07 -3.66 -19.70
C PRO A 73 -2.95 -4.63 -20.09
N ASP A 74 -2.24 -4.31 -21.18
CA ASP A 74 -1.08 -5.09 -21.62
C ASP A 74 0.13 -4.93 -20.69
N TYR A 75 1.10 -5.83 -20.83
CA TYR A 75 2.29 -5.85 -19.98
C TYR A 75 3.08 -4.53 -20.05
N THR A 76 3.14 -3.89 -21.22
CA THR A 76 3.90 -2.65 -21.45
C THR A 76 3.26 -1.50 -20.69
N THR A 77 1.94 -1.43 -20.72
CA THR A 77 1.13 -0.44 -20.03
C THR A 77 1.27 -0.62 -18.52
N LEU A 78 1.13 -1.85 -18.01
CA LEU A 78 1.33 -2.15 -16.58
C LEU A 78 2.76 -1.81 -16.14
N CYS A 79 3.76 -2.20 -16.91
CA CYS A 79 5.18 -1.95 -16.59
C CYS A 79 5.51 -0.46 -16.50
N ARG A 80 4.95 0.35 -17.42
CA ARG A 80 5.18 1.81 -17.40
C ARG A 80 4.39 2.49 -16.29
N ARG A 81 3.13 2.09 -16.07
CA ARG A 81 2.26 2.73 -15.07
C ARG A 81 2.62 2.35 -13.64
N GLN A 82 3.13 1.15 -13.36
CA GLN A 82 3.50 0.75 -11.99
C GLN A 82 4.56 1.67 -11.35
N LYS A 83 5.37 2.36 -12.17
CA LYS A 83 6.42 3.25 -11.68
C LYS A 83 5.87 4.55 -11.08
N HIS A 84 4.68 4.95 -11.50
CA HIS A 84 4.12 6.28 -11.23
C HIS A 84 2.69 6.22 -10.67
N ILE A 85 2.18 5.02 -10.40
CA ILE A 85 0.83 4.88 -9.85
C ILE A 85 0.87 5.20 -8.35
N ASP A 86 -0.02 6.10 -7.94
CA ASP A 86 -0.30 6.32 -6.53
C ASP A 86 -1.25 5.22 -6.06
N ILE A 87 -0.81 4.45 -5.07
CA ILE A 87 -1.62 3.36 -4.51
C ILE A 87 -2.59 3.97 -3.51
N VAL A 88 -3.88 3.85 -3.81
CA VAL A 88 -4.94 4.24 -2.88
C VAL A 88 -5.17 3.08 -1.91
N ILE A 89 -4.93 3.32 -0.62
CA ILE A 89 -5.31 2.39 0.45
C ILE A 89 -6.72 2.75 0.89
N SER A 90 -7.68 1.90 0.52
CA SER A 90 -9.08 2.09 0.93
C SER A 90 -9.26 1.68 2.39
N TYR A 91 -9.99 2.50 3.13
CA TYR A 91 -10.45 2.22 4.49
C TYR A 91 -11.91 2.67 4.62
N GLN A 92 -12.58 2.20 5.66
CA GLN A 92 -13.90 2.71 6.03
C GLN A 92 -13.70 3.75 7.13
N LYS A 93 -14.34 4.91 6.97
CA LYS A 93 -14.33 5.94 8.00
C LYS A 93 -14.85 5.33 9.30
N SER A 94 -14.13 5.53 10.39
CA SER A 94 -14.60 5.07 11.69
C SER A 94 -15.69 6.00 12.20
N SER A 95 -16.78 5.44 12.74
CA SER A 95 -17.78 6.19 13.49
C SER A 95 -17.29 6.58 14.89
N ASP A 96 -16.34 5.81 15.41
CA ASP A 96 -15.75 5.97 16.74
C ASP A 96 -14.33 6.52 16.61
N GLY A 97 -13.81 7.20 17.62
CA GLY A 97 -12.43 7.69 17.59
C GLY A 97 -11.39 6.57 17.41
N LEU A 98 -10.31 6.86 16.69
CA LEU A 98 -9.30 5.89 16.26
C LEU A 98 -8.29 5.56 17.36
N HIS A 99 -7.90 4.30 17.41
CA HIS A 99 -6.81 3.82 18.25
C HIS A 99 -5.69 3.33 17.33
N LEU A 100 -4.73 4.20 17.03
CA LEU A 100 -3.74 3.93 15.99
C LEU A 100 -2.53 3.20 16.56
N LEU A 101 -2.16 2.06 15.98
CA LEU A 101 -0.88 1.38 16.21
C LEU A 101 0.08 1.81 15.10
N MET A 102 1.23 2.39 15.46
CA MET A 102 2.24 2.85 14.51
C MET A 102 3.54 2.11 14.74
N ASP A 103 4.07 1.52 13.67
CA ASP A 103 5.34 0.81 13.71
C ASP A 103 6.05 0.90 12.35
N SER A 104 7.35 0.64 12.34
CA SER A 104 8.17 0.60 11.13
C SER A 104 8.86 -0.75 10.97
N THR A 105 9.04 -1.17 9.71
CA THR A 105 9.78 -2.38 9.38
C THR A 105 10.77 -2.15 8.24
N GLY A 106 11.96 -2.72 8.39
CA GLY A 106 13.01 -2.68 7.37
C GLY A 106 12.74 -3.66 6.23
N MET A 107 12.59 -3.15 5.02
CA MET A 107 12.45 -3.94 3.80
C MET A 107 13.75 -3.93 2.98
N LYS A 108 14.37 -5.10 2.85
CA LYS A 108 15.53 -5.28 1.96
C LYS A 108 15.05 -5.47 0.52
N PHE A 109 15.40 -4.55 -0.37
CA PHE A 109 15.02 -4.61 -1.78
C PHE A 109 16.20 -4.88 -2.71
N LEU A 110 17.43 -4.58 -2.27
CA LEU A 110 18.65 -4.91 -3.00
C LEU A 110 19.64 -5.58 -2.05
N GLY A 111 20.26 -6.66 -2.48
CA GLY A 111 21.33 -7.29 -1.72
C GLY A 111 21.33 -8.80 -1.88
N GLU A 112 22.52 -9.36 -1.92
CA GLU A 112 22.72 -10.79 -2.12
C GLU A 112 22.05 -11.64 -1.04
N GLY A 113 21.67 -12.86 -1.41
CA GLY A 113 21.14 -13.86 -0.49
C GLY A 113 22.09 -14.12 0.67
N GLU A 114 21.54 -14.57 1.79
CA GLU A 114 22.33 -14.81 3.01
C GLU A 114 23.43 -15.85 2.77
N TRP A 115 23.11 -16.89 2.01
CA TRP A 115 24.04 -17.96 1.66
C TRP A 115 25.23 -17.47 0.84
N LYS A 116 25.00 -16.71 -0.25
CA LYS A 116 26.08 -16.18 -1.11
C LYS A 116 27.06 -15.36 -0.27
N ARG A 117 26.53 -14.50 0.61
CA ARG A 117 27.35 -13.66 1.49
C ARG A 117 28.21 -14.46 2.45
N LYS A 118 27.66 -15.55 3.02
CA LYS A 118 28.39 -16.42 3.96
C LYS A 118 29.50 -17.22 3.27
N LYS A 119 29.29 -17.60 2.00
CA LYS A 119 30.23 -18.44 1.24
C LYS A 119 31.27 -17.64 0.46
N HIS A 120 30.87 -16.51 -0.12
CA HIS A 120 31.67 -15.77 -1.10
C HIS A 120 31.90 -14.31 -0.73
N GLY A 121 31.40 -13.87 0.44
CA GLY A 121 31.43 -12.46 0.83
C GLY A 121 30.40 -11.62 0.05
N PRO A 122 30.23 -10.35 0.43
CA PRO A 122 29.35 -9.41 -0.28
C PRO A 122 30.06 -8.78 -1.48
N GLU A 123 29.48 -8.85 -2.69
CA GLU A 123 29.96 -8.06 -3.83
C GLU A 123 29.42 -6.62 -3.82
N TYR A 124 28.23 -6.40 -3.23
CA TYR A 124 27.62 -5.07 -3.12
C TYR A 124 26.82 -4.88 -1.84
N ARG A 125 26.64 -3.61 -1.45
CA ARG A 125 25.98 -3.22 -0.19
C ARG A 125 24.48 -3.49 -0.26
N ARG A 126 23.91 -4.01 0.83
CA ARG A 126 22.45 -4.14 0.98
C ARG A 126 21.82 -2.74 0.92
N GLN A 127 20.73 -2.61 0.16
CA GLN A 127 19.87 -1.45 0.23
C GLN A 127 18.55 -1.84 0.88
N TRP A 128 18.15 -1.00 1.82
CA TRP A 128 16.97 -1.15 2.65
C TRP A 128 16.13 0.10 2.53
N ARG A 129 14.82 -0.07 2.60
CA ARG A 129 13.84 0.98 2.88
C ARG A 129 13.20 0.67 4.23
N LYS A 130 12.64 1.68 4.86
CA LYS A 130 11.72 1.50 5.99
C LYS A 130 10.30 1.70 5.51
N LEU A 131 9.44 0.73 5.80
CA LEU A 131 8.01 0.84 5.61
C LEU A 131 7.38 1.14 6.97
N HIS A 132 6.81 2.32 7.10
CA HIS A 132 6.07 2.78 8.27
C HIS A 132 4.59 2.57 8.01
N ILE A 133 3.87 1.98 8.97
CA ILE A 133 2.45 1.65 8.83
C ILE A 133 1.72 2.11 10.09
N GLY A 134 0.61 2.81 9.88
CA GLY A 134 -0.40 3.07 10.89
C GLY A 134 -1.63 2.21 10.66
N ILE A 135 -2.04 1.42 11.65
CA ILE A 135 -3.27 0.64 11.59
C ILE A 135 -4.23 1.03 12.71
N ASP A 136 -5.53 0.96 12.46
CA ASP A 136 -6.51 1.05 13.53
C ASP A 136 -6.58 -0.27 14.30
N ALA A 137 -6.41 -0.23 15.61
CA ALA A 137 -6.37 -1.40 16.48
C ALA A 137 -7.69 -2.19 16.49
N LYS A 138 -8.83 -1.51 16.26
CA LYS A 138 -10.16 -2.13 16.29
C LYS A 138 -10.47 -2.87 14.98
N THR A 139 -10.29 -2.20 13.85
CA THR A 139 -10.66 -2.72 12.52
C THR A 139 -9.53 -3.42 11.78
N LEU A 140 -8.28 -3.22 12.24
CA LEU A 140 -7.05 -3.64 11.57
C LEU A 140 -6.86 -3.03 10.17
N GLN A 141 -7.62 -1.98 9.84
CA GLN A 141 -7.47 -1.27 8.59
C GLN A 141 -6.18 -0.45 8.60
N ILE A 142 -5.44 -0.48 7.49
CA ILE A 142 -4.30 0.40 7.29
C ILE A 142 -4.83 1.81 7.07
N ARG A 143 -4.39 2.74 7.93
CA ARG A 143 -4.82 4.14 7.95
C ARG A 143 -3.76 5.10 7.46
N ALA A 144 -2.49 4.73 7.59
CA ALA A 144 -1.36 5.50 7.10
C ALA A 144 -0.25 4.58 6.61
N VAL A 145 0.48 5.00 5.59
CA VAL A 145 1.67 4.29 5.09
C VAL A 145 2.72 5.29 4.62
N GLN A 146 4.00 5.00 4.88
CA GLN A 146 5.09 5.77 4.31
C GLN A 146 6.31 4.90 4.08
N LEU A 147 6.93 5.04 2.91
CA LEU A 147 8.18 4.37 2.59
C LEU A 147 9.31 5.39 2.62
N THR A 148 10.29 5.19 3.49
CA THR A 148 11.44 6.08 3.62
C THR A 148 12.77 5.37 3.38
N THR A 149 13.82 6.17 3.19
CA THR A 149 15.21 5.70 3.22
C THR A 149 15.61 5.29 4.64
N ASN A 150 16.61 4.42 4.76
CA ASN A 150 17.04 3.90 6.07
C ASN A 150 17.60 4.93 7.06
N ASN A 151 18.02 6.10 6.57
CA ASN A 151 18.57 7.17 7.41
C ASN A 151 17.49 8.06 8.05
N VAL A 152 16.21 7.86 7.72
CA VAL A 152 15.10 8.55 8.38
C VAL A 152 14.74 7.77 9.64
N SER A 153 14.70 8.47 10.78
CA SER A 153 14.27 7.87 12.05
C SER A 153 12.75 7.79 12.12
N ASP A 154 12.26 6.88 12.94
CA ASP A 154 10.83 6.58 13.04
C ASP A 154 10.08 7.78 13.64
N SER A 155 10.69 8.43 14.64
CA SER A 155 10.23 9.68 15.22
C SER A 155 10.01 10.83 14.21
N GLN A 156 10.79 10.90 13.13
CA GLN A 156 10.65 11.93 12.10
C GLN A 156 9.41 11.72 11.22
N VAL A 157 8.89 10.49 11.16
CA VAL A 157 7.84 10.08 10.20
C VAL A 157 6.45 10.14 10.83
N LEU A 158 6.34 10.11 12.16
CA LEU A 158 5.06 10.06 12.86
C LEU A 158 4.10 11.20 12.47
N GLY A 159 4.60 12.42 12.31
CA GLY A 159 3.79 13.56 11.87
C GLY A 159 3.20 13.37 10.49
N ASP A 160 4.02 12.93 9.54
CA ASP A 160 3.56 12.64 8.18
C ASP A 160 2.50 11.53 8.15
N LEU A 161 2.63 10.50 8.99
CA LEU A 161 1.63 9.44 9.12
C LEU A 161 0.31 9.97 9.68
N LEU A 162 0.35 10.78 10.74
CA LEU A 162 -0.86 11.35 11.33
C LEU A 162 -1.55 12.36 10.40
N ASN A 163 -0.80 13.04 9.54
CA ASN A 163 -1.35 13.94 8.51
C ASN A 163 -2.12 13.21 7.40
N GLN A 164 -1.91 11.89 7.23
CA GLN A 164 -2.71 11.08 6.30
C GLN A 164 -4.11 10.77 6.86
N ILE A 165 -4.31 10.94 8.17
CA ILE A 165 -5.61 10.76 8.81
C ILE A 165 -6.43 12.04 8.60
N PRO A 166 -7.67 11.93 8.06
CA PRO A 166 -8.53 13.09 7.89
C PRO A 166 -8.71 13.87 9.19
N GLN A 167 -8.75 15.20 9.09
CA GLN A 167 -8.84 16.07 10.26
C GLN A 167 -10.18 15.92 11.00
N ASP A 168 -11.23 15.50 10.29
CA ASP A 168 -12.57 15.22 10.79
C ASP A 168 -12.73 13.80 11.36
N GLU A 169 -11.66 13.01 11.40
CA GLU A 169 -11.59 11.76 12.15
C GLU A 169 -10.81 11.96 13.46
N GLN A 170 -11.48 11.74 14.58
CA GLN A 170 -10.90 11.83 15.91
C GLN A 170 -9.88 10.70 16.12
N ILE A 171 -8.73 11.03 16.69
CA ILE A 171 -7.74 10.06 17.16
C ILE A 171 -7.80 10.06 18.67
N ASN A 172 -8.18 8.93 19.27
CA ASN A 172 -8.27 8.78 20.72
C ASN A 172 -6.90 8.48 21.32
N SER A 173 -6.17 7.56 20.71
CA SER A 173 -4.82 7.22 21.15
C SER A 173 -3.91 6.78 20.01
N VAL A 174 -2.61 6.99 20.23
CA VAL A 174 -1.54 6.56 19.34
C VAL A 174 -0.60 5.69 20.16
N TYR A 175 -0.45 4.44 19.74
CA TYR A 175 0.45 3.45 20.31
C TYR A 175 1.69 3.35 19.44
N THR A 176 2.85 3.52 20.06
CA THR A 176 4.15 3.42 19.39
C THR A 176 5.14 2.67 20.27
N ASP A 177 6.27 2.25 19.73
CA ASP A 177 7.40 1.79 20.56
C ASP A 177 8.28 2.96 21.03
N GLY A 178 9.33 2.65 21.81
CA GLY A 178 10.26 3.64 22.33
C GLY A 178 11.06 4.41 21.26
N ALA A 179 11.09 3.98 19.99
CA ALA A 179 11.74 4.74 18.92
C ALA A 179 11.02 6.06 18.62
N TYR A 180 9.76 6.19 19.05
CA TYR A 180 8.94 7.39 18.93
C TYR A 180 8.89 8.22 20.22
N ASP A 181 9.61 7.85 21.29
CA ASP A 181 9.61 8.63 22.54
C ASP A 181 10.47 9.89 22.43
N THR A 182 9.96 10.88 21.71
CA THR A 182 10.59 12.19 21.57
C THR A 182 9.60 13.30 21.89
N LYS A 183 10.11 14.47 22.31
CA LYS A 183 9.27 15.66 22.55
C LYS A 183 8.45 16.04 21.32
N GLN A 184 9.05 15.94 20.13
CA GLN A 184 8.37 16.23 18.87
C GLN A 184 7.22 15.26 18.61
N CYS A 185 7.43 13.96 18.76
CA CYS A 185 6.37 12.96 18.60
C CYS A 185 5.22 13.19 19.57
N ARG A 186 5.53 13.42 20.85
CA ARG A 186 4.52 13.72 21.87
C ARG A 186 3.72 14.98 21.53
N GLN A 187 4.38 16.03 21.01
CA GLN A 187 3.71 17.25 20.58
C GLN A 187 2.75 16.98 19.41
N VAL A 188 3.19 16.28 18.37
CA VAL A 188 2.35 15.96 17.19
C VAL A 188 1.12 15.14 17.60
N ILE A 189 1.26 14.19 18.54
CA ILE A 189 0.13 13.42 19.07
C ILE A 189 -0.82 14.34 19.86
N ALA A 190 -0.28 15.24 20.68
CA ALA A 190 -1.07 16.21 21.45
C ALA A 190 -1.78 17.24 20.57
N ASP A 191 -1.20 17.67 19.45
CA ASP A 191 -1.81 18.58 18.48
C ASP A 191 -3.05 17.95 17.82
N ARG A 192 -3.09 16.61 17.72
CA ARG A 192 -4.27 15.83 17.31
C ARG A 192 -5.23 15.52 18.47
N GLN A 193 -4.98 16.09 19.65
CA GLN A 193 -5.74 15.86 20.89
C GLN A 193 -5.83 14.38 21.30
N ALA A 194 -4.83 13.60 20.91
CA ALA A 194 -4.78 12.16 21.17
C ALA A 194 -3.93 11.83 22.40
N HIS A 195 -4.21 10.69 23.02
CA HIS A 195 -3.38 10.15 24.11
C HIS A 195 -2.19 9.35 23.54
N ALA A 196 -0.98 9.71 23.91
CA ALA A 196 0.22 8.96 23.56
C ALA A 196 0.41 7.74 24.49
N VAL A 197 0.58 6.55 23.92
CA VAL A 197 0.96 5.33 24.64
C VAL A 197 2.28 4.84 24.02
N ILE A 198 3.39 5.00 24.76
CA ILE A 198 4.75 4.72 24.30
C ILE A 198 5.42 3.76 25.27
#